data_AF-A0A951NMM5-F1
#
_entry.id   AF-A0A951NMM5-F1
#
_cell.length_a   1.000
_cell.length_b   1.000
_cell.length_c   1.000
_cell.angle_alpha   90.00
_cell.angle_beta   90.00
_cell.angle_gamma   90.00
#
_symmetry.space_group_name_H-M   'P 1'
#
loop_
_entity.id
_entity.type
_entity.pdbx_description
1 polymer ?
#
loop_
_entity_poly.entity_id
_entity_poly.type
_entity_poly.pdbx_seq_one_letter_code
_entity_poly.pdbx_strand_id
1 'polypeptide(L)' 'MSDHYRRRRGGRKWHFCTNCTDWPDSGFDSRASKPKADQICKTCHAKHNDGVCDHAWLDVPA' A
#
# COMPACT_ATOMS: atom_id res chain seq x y z
N MET A 1 12.26 -10.76 3.72
CA MET A 1 10.91 -10.90 4.33
C MET A 1 9.96 -10.13 3.44
N SER A 2 8.83 -10.73 3.09
CA SER A 2 8.03 -10.29 1.95
C SER A 2 7.26 -9.01 2.27
N ASP A 3 7.67 -7.89 1.68
CA ASP A 3 6.83 -6.70 1.53
C ASP A 3 5.56 -7.13 0.78
N HIS A 4 4.38 -6.71 1.19
CA HIS A 4 3.14 -7.14 0.52
C HIS A 4 2.26 -5.94 0.19
N TYR A 5 2.54 -5.33 -0.96
CA TYR A 5 1.63 -4.39 -1.58
C TYR A 5 0.41 -5.16 -2.05
N ARG A 6 -0.79 -4.66 -1.76
CA ARG A 6 -2.05 -5.23 -2.22
C ARG A 6 -2.81 -4.27 -3.11
N ARG A 7 -3.51 -4.79 -4.08
CA ARG A 7 -4.36 -4.01 -4.97
C ARG A 7 -5.56 -4.85 -5.38
N ARG A 8 -6.76 -4.26 -5.39
CA ARG A 8 -7.95 -4.94 -5.92
C ARG A 8 -7.69 -5.42 -7.34
N ARG A 9 -8.11 -6.63 -7.70
CA ARG A 9 -8.02 -7.11 -9.09
C ARG A 9 -8.78 -6.14 -10.01
N GLY A 10 -8.11 -5.63 -11.05
CA GLY A 10 -8.63 -4.57 -11.93
C GLY A 10 -8.48 -3.13 -11.37
N GLY A 11 -8.07 -2.98 -10.12
CA GLY A 11 -7.70 -1.69 -9.52
C GLY A 11 -6.40 -1.14 -10.11
N ARG A 12 -6.23 0.18 -10.06
CA ARG A 12 -5.01 0.85 -10.53
C ARG A 12 -4.05 1.20 -9.39
N LYS A 13 -4.51 1.14 -8.14
CA LYS A 13 -3.80 1.64 -6.97
C LYS A 13 -3.35 0.52 -6.04
N TRP A 14 -2.09 0.57 -5.63
CA TRP A 14 -1.49 -0.31 -4.65
C TRP A 14 -1.56 0.31 -3.27
N HIS A 15 -1.90 -0.52 -2.31
CA HIS A 15 -2.04 -0.21 -0.92
C HIS A 15 -0.95 -0.98 -0.18
N PHE A 16 -0.36 -0.33 0.82
CA PHE A 16 0.60 -0.96 1.74
C PHE A 16 0.17 -0.80 3.21
N CYS A 17 -0.66 0.22 3.50
CA CYS A 17 -1.29 0.38 4.81
C CYS A 17 -2.52 -0.54 4.90
N THR A 18 -2.46 -1.53 5.79
CA THR A 18 -3.57 -2.42 6.14
C THR A 18 -4.77 -1.67 6.73
N ASN A 19 -4.53 -0.52 7.36
CA ASN A 19 -5.56 0.37 7.89
C ASN A 19 -6.04 1.44 6.89
N CYS A 20 -5.76 1.26 5.60
CA CYS A 20 -6.34 2.06 4.55
C CYS A 20 -7.81 1.67 4.35
N THR A 21 -8.71 2.64 4.23
CA THR A 21 -10.14 2.39 4.00
C THR A 21 -10.41 1.57 2.73
N ASP A 22 -9.55 1.73 1.72
CA ASP A 22 -9.63 1.01 0.44
C ASP A 22 -8.78 -0.27 0.43
N TRP A 23 -8.19 -0.64 1.57
CA TRP A 23 -7.41 -1.87 1.68
C TRP A 23 -8.26 -3.06 1.25
N PRO A 24 -7.76 -3.89 0.33
CA PRO A 24 -8.53 -5.02 -0.12
C PRO A 24 -8.28 -6.25 0.77
N ASP A 25 -9.34 -6.73 1.41
CA ASP A 25 -9.32 -7.94 2.24
C ASP A 25 -9.49 -9.23 1.42
N SER A 26 -10.07 -9.14 0.22
CA SER A 26 -10.27 -10.29 -0.68
C SER A 26 -10.21 -9.87 -2.15
N GLY A 27 -9.96 -10.83 -3.06
CA GLY A 27 -9.91 -10.56 -4.50
C GLY A 27 -8.83 -9.55 -4.90
N PHE A 28 -7.69 -9.57 -4.23
CA PHE A 28 -6.56 -8.69 -4.53
C PHE A 28 -5.41 -9.43 -5.20
N ASP A 29 -4.60 -8.66 -5.92
CA ASP A 29 -3.26 -9.05 -6.30
C ASP A 29 -2.30 -8.52 -5.25
N SER A 30 -1.32 -9.34 -4.88
CA SER A 30 -0.24 -8.96 -3.98
C SER A 30 1.11 -9.06 -4.66
N ARG A 31 2.02 -8.14 -4.35
CA ARG A 31 3.42 -8.23 -4.80
C ARG A 31 4.38 -7.72 -3.74
N ALA A 32 5.62 -8.19 -3.82
CA ALA A 32 6.71 -7.69 -2.98
C ALA A 32 7.47 -6.51 -3.56
N SER A 33 7.48 -6.36 -4.88
CA SER A 33 8.15 -5.22 -5.49
C SER A 33 7.38 -3.91 -5.27
N LYS A 34 8.12 -2.86 -4.88
CA LYS A 34 7.59 -1.51 -4.71
C LYS A 34 6.90 -1.04 -5.99
N PRO A 35 5.61 -0.64 -5.91
CA PRO A 35 4.93 0.04 -7.00
C PRO A 35 5.61 1.34 -7.38
N LYS A 36 5.33 1.79 -8.60
CA LYS A 36 5.61 3.18 -8.95
C LYS A 36 4.79 4.11 -8.04
N ALA A 37 5.36 5.26 -7.68
CA ALA A 37 4.73 6.21 -6.76
C ALA A 37 3.34 6.68 -7.25
N ASP A 38 3.16 6.85 -8.55
CA ASP A 38 1.88 7.20 -9.18
C ASP A 38 0.82 6.10 -9.06
N GLN A 39 1.23 4.86 -8.83
CA GLN A 39 0.35 3.71 -8.61
C GLN A 39 0.07 3.49 -7.13
N ILE A 40 0.68 4.21 -6.19
CA ILE A 40 0.38 4.07 -4.77
C ILE A 40 -0.91 4.84 -4.43
N CYS A 41 -1.69 4.29 -3.51
CA CYS A 41 -2.86 4.96 -2.95
C CYS A 41 -2.41 6.23 -2.18
N LYS A 42 -2.99 7.39 -2.54
CA LYS A 42 -2.68 8.67 -1.89
C LYS A 42 -2.96 8.64 -0.38
N THR A 43 -4.01 7.95 0.05
CA THR A 43 -4.34 7.78 1.48
C THR A 43 -3.28 6.97 2.21
N CYS A 44 -2.72 5.93 1.58
CA CYS A 44 -1.60 5.19 2.17
C CYS A 44 -0.37 6.10 2.28
N HIS A 45 -0.08 6.90 1.24
CA HIS A 45 1.04 7.85 1.27
C HIS A 45 0.88 8.90 2.38
N ALA A 46 -0.31 9.48 2.52
CA ALA A 46 -0.62 10.43 3.59
C ALA A 46 -0.47 9.79 4.97
N LYS A 47 -1.08 8.62 5.20
CA LYS A 47 -0.97 7.90 6.48
C LYS A 47 0.47 7.50 6.82
N HIS A 48 1.29 7.19 5.82
CA HIS A 48 2.71 6.90 6.02
C HIS A 48 3.47 8.15 6.44
N ASN A 49 3.23 9.28 5.77
CA ASN A 49 3.81 10.56 6.13
C ASN A 49 3.38 11.03 7.53
N ASP A 50 2.13 10.74 7.90
CA ASP A 50 1.57 11.06 9.22
C ASP A 50 1.97 10.04 10.30
N GLY A 51 2.69 8.96 9.95
CA GLY A 51 3.11 7.91 10.88
C GLY A 51 1.97 7.04 11.44
N VAL A 52 0.77 7.12 10.87
CA VAL A 52 -0.44 6.41 11.32
C VAL A 52 -0.77 5.18 10.47
N CYS A 53 0.23 4.62 9.79
CA CYS A 53 0.06 3.45 8.93
C CYS A 53 0.52 2.19 9.65
N ASP A 54 -0.42 1.28 9.95
CA ASP A 54 -0.16 0.09 10.77
C ASP A 54 0.83 -0.90 10.15
N HIS A 55 1.14 -0.76 8.85
CA HIS A 55 2.12 -1.57 8.10
C HIS A 55 3.09 -0.69 7.29
N ALA A 56 3.49 0.45 7.85
CA ALA A 56 4.58 1.27 7.31
C ALA A 56 5.93 0.57 7.56
N TRP A 57 6.36 -0.26 6.62
CA TRP A 57 7.72 -0.80 6.63
C TRP A 57 8.72 0.24 6.11
N LEU A 58 9.87 0.30 6.78
CA LEU A 58 10.81 1.43 6.93
C LEU A 58 11.68 1.83 5.70
N ASP A 59 11.31 1.48 4.47
CA ASP A 59 12.13 1.80 3.27
C ASP A 59 11.32 2.39 2.10
N VAL A 60 10.28 3.18 2.42
CA VAL A 60 9.76 4.16 1.46
C VAL A 60 10.54 5.45 1.70
N PRO A 61 11.61 5.75 0.94
CA PRO A 61 12.23 7.07 1.02
C PRO A 61 11.14 8.12 0.78
N ALA A 62 11.08 9.08 1.71
CA ALA A 62 10.22 10.25 1.68
C ALA A 62 10.40 11.04 0.38
#